data_AF-A0A6H5HRP3-F1
#
_entry.id   AF-A0A6H5HRP3-F1
#
_cell.length_a   1.000
_cell.length_b   1.000
_cell.length_c   1.000
_cell.angle_alpha   90.00
_cell.angle_beta   90.00
_cell.angle_gamma   90.00
#
_symmetry.space_group_name_H-M   'P 1'
#
loop_
_entity.id
_entity.type
_entity.pdbx_description
1 polymer ?
#
loop_
_entity_poly.entity_id
_entity_poly.type
_entity_poly.pdbx_seq_one_letter_code
_entity_poly.pdbx_strand_id
1 'polypeptide(L)' 'MISHISQGYGGRVSDVLLFEKCGITQILPEGCGILADKGFKQIDNILNQFKCTLIRPPSVSST' A
#
# COMPACT_ATOMS: atom_id res chain seq x y z
N MET A 1 -15.39 11.42 -0.26
CA MET A 1 -14.52 10.31 0.21
C MET A 1 -14.79 9.11 -0.68
N ILE A 2 -13.76 8.52 -1.27
CA ILE A 2 -13.89 7.34 -2.14
C ILE A 2 -13.13 6.21 -1.44
N SER A 3 -13.78 5.05 -1.31
CA SER A 3 -13.20 3.86 -0.66
C SER A 3 -13.15 2.72 -1.67
N HIS A 4 -11.97 2.14 -1.86
CA HIS A 4 -11.79 0.93 -2.64
C HIS A 4 -11.84 -0.29 -1.70
N ILE A 5 -12.72 -1.24 -1.97
CA ILE A 5 -12.83 -2.49 -1.21
C ILE A 5 -12.57 -3.65 -2.16
N SER A 6 -11.46 -4.35 -1.98
CA SER A 6 -11.14 -5.55 -2.74
C SER A 6 -11.92 -6.77 -2.24
N GLN A 7 -11.87 -7.86 -3.00
CA GLN A 7 -12.38 -9.15 -2.54
C GLN A 7 -11.73 -9.56 -1.21
N GLY A 8 -12.49 -10.27 -0.37
CA GLY A 8 -11.96 -10.82 0.88
C GLY A 8 -10.92 -11.91 0.61
N TYR A 9 -9.74 -11.77 1.22
CA TYR A 9 -8.68 -12.77 1.16
C TYR A 9 -8.72 -13.63 2.43
N GLY A 10 -9.08 -14.90 2.28
CA GLY A 10 -9.02 -15.89 3.37
C GLY A 10 -7.65 -16.56 3.47
N GLY A 11 -7.33 -17.11 4.65
CA GLY A 11 -6.09 -17.85 4.90
C GLY A 11 -4.92 -16.97 5.36
N ARG A 12 -3.69 -17.48 5.22
CA ARG A 12 -2.45 -16.73 5.48
C ARG A 12 -1.95 -16.12 4.18
N VAL A 13 -2.32 -14.87 3.93
CA VAL A 13 -1.83 -14.08 2.80
C VAL A 13 -0.86 -13.01 3.29
N SER A 14 0.26 -12.84 2.61
CA SER A 14 1.20 -11.74 2.92
C SER A 14 0.65 -10.41 2.44
N ASP A 15 0.98 -9.33 3.15
CA ASP A 15 0.53 -7.98 2.84
C ASP A 15 0.89 -7.55 1.41
N VAL A 16 2.04 -8.04 0.91
CA VAL A 16 2.54 -7.82 -0.45
C VAL A 16 1.61 -8.43 -1.48
N LEU A 17 1.28 -9.72 -1.31
CA LEU A 17 0.42 -10.45 -2.23
C LEU A 17 -1.00 -9.87 -2.20
N LEU A 18 -1.46 -9.43 -1.03
CA LEU A 18 -2.73 -8.72 -0.88
C LEU A 18 -2.73 -7.42 -1.68
N PHE A 19 -1.65 -6.63 -1.58
CA PHE A 19 -1.49 -5.37 -2.30
C PHE A 19 -1.44 -5.53 -3.82
N GLU A 20 -0.78 -6.59 -4.31
CA GLU A 20 -0.78 -6.92 -5.75
C GLU A 20 -2.15 -7.37 -6.23
N LYS A 21 -2.84 -8.23 -5.47
CA LYS A 21 -4.12 -8.81 -5.90
C LYS A 21 -5.30 -7.88 -5.71
N CYS A 22 -5.25 -6.92 -4.78
CA CYS A 22 -6.38 -6.03 -4.49
C CYS A 22 -6.70 -5.06 -5.62
N GLY A 23 -5.83 -4.94 -6.62
CA GLY A 23 -6.05 -4.12 -7.82
C GLY A 23 -5.95 -2.62 -7.57
N ILE A 24 -5.47 -2.19 -6.39
CA ILE A 24 -5.37 -0.77 -6.05
C ILE A 24 -4.40 -0.03 -6.98
N THR A 25 -3.36 -0.72 -7.47
CA THR A 25 -2.37 -0.20 -8.41
C THR A 25 -2.95 0.25 -9.75
N GLN A 26 -4.12 -0.27 -10.15
CA GLN A 26 -4.82 0.14 -11.37
C GLN A 26 -5.61 1.44 -11.20
N ILE A 27 -5.88 1.83 -9.95
CA ILE A 27 -6.68 2.99 -9.57
C ILE A 27 -5.79 4.16 -9.16
N LEU A 28 -4.58 3.85 -8.68
CA LEU A 28 -3.60 4.82 -8.24
C LEU A 28 -3.08 5.67 -9.43
N PRO A 29 -3.21 7.00 -9.36
CA PRO A 29 -2.62 7.87 -10.37
C PRO A 29 -1.10 7.88 -10.28
N GLU A 30 -0.41 8.01 -11.42
CA GLU A 30 1.05 8.13 -11.48
C GLU A 30 1.52 9.32 -10.62
N GLY A 31 2.60 9.14 -9.85
CA GLY A 31 3.14 10.19 -8.98
C GLY A 31 2.39 10.39 -7.65
N CYS A 32 1.45 9.50 -7.30
CA CYS A 32 0.72 9.56 -6.04
C CYS A 32 1.61 9.22 -4.82
N GLY A 33 1.31 9.85 -3.68
CA GLY A 33 1.85 9.48 -2.37
C GLY A 33 0.93 8.49 -1.66
N ILE A 34 1.44 7.30 -1.34
CA ILE A 34 0.69 6.27 -0.60
C ILE A 34 1.16 6.25 0.84
N LEU A 35 0.23 6.42 1.77
CA LEU A 35 0.52 6.34 3.18
C LEU A 35 0.33 4.90 3.68
N ALA A 36 1.37 4.28 4.22
CA ALA A 36 1.28 2.93 4.79
C ALA A 36 2.11 2.78 6.07
N ASP A 37 1.71 1.80 6.89
CA ASP A 37 2.40 1.46 8.13
C ASP A 37 3.75 0.75 7.87
N LYS A 38 4.63 0.74 8.89
CA LYS A 38 5.95 0.07 8.86
C LYS A 38 5.89 -1.43 8.54
N GLY A 39 4.75 -2.08 8.74
CA GLY A 39 4.54 -3.49 8.33
C GLY A 39 4.68 -3.71 6.82
N PHE A 40 4.35 -2.72 6.00
CA PHE A 40 4.38 -2.82 4.55
C PHE A 40 5.78 -2.47 3.99
N LYS A 41 6.77 -3.32 4.25
CA LYS A 41 8.15 -3.08 3.81
C LYS A 41 8.35 -3.33 2.31
N GLN A 42 7.74 -4.39 1.80
CA GLN A 42 7.99 -4.89 0.44
C GLN A 42 7.12 -4.23 -0.63
N ILE A 43 6.09 -3.45 -0.26
CA ILE A 43 5.26 -2.73 -1.24
C ILE A 43 6.02 -1.60 -1.94
N ASP A 44 7.10 -1.09 -1.33
CA ASP A 44 7.91 -0.01 -1.90
C ASP A 44 8.43 -0.36 -3.30
N ASN A 45 8.86 -1.62 -3.48
CA ASN A 45 9.34 -2.12 -4.77
C ASN A 45 8.22 -2.11 -5.84
N ILE A 46 7.00 -2.47 -5.45
CA ILE A 46 5.82 -2.42 -6.32
C ILE A 46 5.53 -0.96 -6.69
N LEU A 47 5.50 -0.08 -5.70
CA LEU A 47 5.17 1.34 -5.91
C LEU A 47 6.18 2.09 -6.78
N ASN A 48 7.47 1.75 -6.67
CA ASN A 48 8.50 2.29 -7.55
C ASN A 48 8.23 1.96 -9.03
N GLN A 49 7.66 0.79 -9.35
CA GLN A 49 7.27 0.45 -10.73
C GLN A 49 6.13 1.34 -11.26
N PHE A 50 5.24 1.81 -10.35
CA PHE A 50 4.12 2.70 -10.68
C PHE A 50 4.45 4.20 -10.45
N LYS A 51 5.74 4.54 -10.26
CA LYS A 51 6.20 5.91 -9.93
C LYS A 51 5.46 6.53 -8.73
N CYS A 52 5.01 5.70 -7.80
CA CYS A 52 4.32 6.12 -6.59
C CYS A 52 5.30 6.21 -5.42
N THR A 53 5.09 7.17 -4.52
CA THR A 53 5.96 7.37 -3.36
C THR A 53 5.33 6.76 -2.12
N LEU A 54 6.06 5.87 -1.43
CA LEU A 54 5.61 5.35 -0.14
C LEU A 54 5.93 6.34 0.98
N ILE A 55 4.89 6.88 1.60
CA ILE A 55 4.97 7.75 2.77
C ILE A 55 4.72 6.90 4.00
N ARG A 56 5.73 6.81 4.87
CA ARG A 56 5.56 6.21 6.20
C ARG A 56 5.36 7.33 7.19
N PRO A 57 4.19 7.43 7.85
CA PRO A 57 3.99 8.46 8.85
C PRO A 57 5.02 8.24 9.97
N PRO A 58 5.60 9.31 10.53
CA PRO A 58 6.47 9.18 11.68
C PRO A 58 5.67 8.52 12.80
N SER A 59 6.16 7.40 13.36
CA SER A 59 5.64 6.93 14.64
C SER A 59 5.83 8.08 15.62
N VAL A 60 4.74 8.51 16.28
CA VAL A 60 4.77 9.55 17.30
C VAL A 60 6.00 9.35 18.19
N SER A 61 6.90 10.32 18.18
CA SER A 61 7.92 10.43 19.21
C SER A 61 7.15 10.78 20.48
N SER A 62 6.88 9.77 21.32
CA SER A 62 6.48 10.03 22.70
C SER A 62 7.60 10.88 23.31
N THR A 63 7.30 12.16 23.52
CA THR A 63 8.12 13.06 24.34
C THR A 63 7.87 12.74 25.80
#